data_AF-A0A4E9F783-F1
#
_entry.id   AF-A0A4E9F783-F1
#
_cell.length_a   1.000
_cell.length_b   1.000
_cell.length_c   1.000
_cell.angle_alpha   90.00
_cell.angle_beta   90.00
_cell.angle_gamma   90.00
#
_symmetry.space_group_name_H-M   'P 1'
#
loop_
_entity.id
_entity.type
_entity.pdbx_description
1 polymer ?
#
loop_
_entity_poly.entity_id
_entity_poly.type
_entity_poly.pdbx_seq_one_letter_code
_entity_poly.pdbx_strand_id
1 'polypeptide(L)'
;MTTAEMMNVVLLSCGHNKRWKRHSIAVFNRGNNLININDVEGNNSSHSLMLQSLHQKDVNERRLPENCRDRYVIRRLAKSSDGITITDLELLRKTFMERFNNCKKHSERIYELKSAICATNEIQICSRNPQWLTQYQYILNWCYCQMRFISNPAERLRLFLEVKEKYRKMFEILRDVDDANKLSSYLHWSQLCYQYAELVDRESLSWCIEAVINAKNALFISSSSRSSTISGKTDCSRSNRSSTSNSISSNEQMESIGSENQRRVKIATIGLIQSNVLKAENVYACCLKNRLKIVL
;
A
#
# COMPACT_ATOMS: atom_id res chain seq x y z
N MET A 1 -41.26 28.68 -4.56
CA MET A 1 -40.02 28.15 -5.19
C MET A 1 -39.16 29.33 -5.61
N THR A 2 -38.09 29.61 -4.89
CA THR A 2 -36.92 30.34 -5.42
C THR A 2 -35.75 29.37 -5.32
N THR A 3 -35.22 28.96 -6.46
CA THR A 3 -34.16 27.95 -6.61
C THR A 3 -32.81 28.33 -5.98
N ALA A 4 -32.73 29.50 -5.34
CA ALA A 4 -31.51 30.02 -4.71
C ALA A 4 -31.46 29.84 -3.18
N GLU A 5 -32.56 29.48 -2.52
CA GLU A 5 -32.54 29.30 -1.07
C GLU A 5 -32.12 27.87 -0.69
N MET A 6 -31.00 27.78 0.03
CA MET A 6 -30.47 26.63 0.79
C MET A 6 -29.26 25.84 0.23
N MET A 7 -28.57 26.29 -0.82
CA MET A 7 -27.24 25.74 -1.13
C MET A 7 -26.15 26.41 -0.28
N ASN A 8 -26.00 25.99 0.98
CA ASN A 8 -24.79 26.31 1.75
C ASN A 8 -23.61 25.52 1.17
N VAL A 9 -22.85 26.18 0.30
CA VAL A 9 -21.62 25.67 -0.31
C VAL A 9 -20.48 25.80 0.69
N VAL A 10 -19.95 24.67 1.15
CA VAL A 10 -18.73 24.64 1.97
C VAL A 10 -17.56 24.19 1.11
N LEU A 11 -16.49 25.01 1.07
CA LEU A 11 -15.21 24.65 0.47
C LEU A 11 -14.46 23.71 1.42
N LEU A 12 -14.34 22.44 1.05
CA LEU A 12 -13.75 21.41 1.92
C LEU A 12 -12.23 21.20 1.75
N SER A 13 -11.54 21.93 0.85
CA SER A 13 -10.12 21.69 0.56
C SER A 13 -9.20 22.90 0.77
N CYS A 14 -8.17 22.70 1.59
CA CYS A 14 -6.97 23.55 1.62
C CYS A 14 -5.99 23.01 0.57
N GLY A 15 -6.11 23.44 -0.69
CA GLY A 15 -5.16 23.01 -1.72
C GLY A 15 -5.14 23.93 -2.92
N HIS A 16 -3.94 24.27 -3.42
CA HIS A 16 -3.75 25.07 -4.64
C HIS A 16 -4.24 24.35 -5.91
N ASN A 17 -4.66 23.09 -5.81
CA ASN A 17 -5.14 22.29 -6.93
C ASN A 17 -6.59 22.64 -7.30
N LYS A 18 -6.78 23.26 -8.48
CA LYS A 18 -8.10 23.66 -9.02
C LYS A 18 -9.08 22.49 -9.13
N ARG A 19 -8.62 21.26 -9.40
CA ARG A 19 -9.48 20.08 -9.51
C ARG A 19 -10.04 19.68 -8.14
N TRP A 20 -9.22 19.70 -7.11
CA TRP A 20 -9.66 19.47 -5.73
C TRP A 20 -10.65 20.52 -5.27
N LYS A 21 -10.36 21.81 -5.51
CA LYS A 21 -11.31 22.89 -5.21
C LYS A 21 -12.68 22.63 -5.85
N ARG A 22 -12.71 22.28 -7.14
CA ARG A 22 -13.95 21.93 -7.88
C ARG A 22 -14.73 20.79 -7.23
N HIS A 23 -14.07 19.72 -6.80
CA HIS A 23 -14.76 18.56 -6.21
C HIS A 23 -15.01 18.69 -4.71
N SER A 24 -14.36 19.64 -4.03
CA SER A 24 -14.49 19.91 -2.59
C SER A 24 -15.70 20.74 -2.20
N ILE A 25 -16.44 21.27 -3.17
CA ILE A 25 -17.68 22.04 -2.92
C ILE A 25 -18.78 21.06 -2.53
N ALA A 26 -19.03 20.90 -1.22
CA ALA A 26 -20.19 20.14 -0.75
C ALA A 26 -21.42 21.04 -0.66
N VAL A 27 -22.54 20.53 -1.18
CA VAL A 27 -23.87 21.10 -0.96
C VAL A 27 -24.52 20.27 0.15
N PHE A 28 -24.69 20.84 1.33
CA PHE A 28 -25.41 20.19 2.42
C PHE A 28 -26.90 20.45 2.28
N ASN A 29 -27.67 19.44 1.91
CA ASN A 29 -29.11 19.42 2.19
C ASN A 29 -29.30 18.89 3.62
N ARG A 30 -29.79 19.73 4.53
CA ARG A 30 -30.19 19.32 5.89
C ARG A 30 -31.35 18.32 5.77
N GLY A 31 -31.07 17.04 6.04
CA GLY A 31 -32.10 16.01 6.18
C GLY A 31 -31.65 15.00 7.23
N ASN A 32 -32.04 15.23 8.48
CA ASN A 32 -31.84 14.31 9.61
C ASN A 32 -32.65 13.04 9.36
N ASN A 33 -32.01 11.87 9.25
CA ASN A 33 -32.69 10.59 9.40
C ASN A 33 -31.91 9.74 10.40
N LEU A 34 -32.39 9.79 11.64
CA LEU A 34 -31.98 8.97 12.78
C LEU A 34 -32.67 7.61 12.62
N ILE A 35 -31.93 6.54 12.32
CA ILE A 35 -32.49 5.18 12.28
C ILE A 35 -31.81 4.36 13.38
N ASN A 36 -32.59 4.12 14.44
CA ASN A 36 -32.31 3.18 15.53
C ASN A 36 -32.47 1.75 15.03
N ILE A 37 -31.45 0.90 15.21
CA ILE A 37 -31.56 -0.56 15.07
C ILE A 37 -30.81 -1.18 16.24
N ASN A 38 -31.59 -1.76 17.17
CA ASN A 38 -31.12 -2.58 18.28
C ASN A 38 -31.59 -4.04 18.07
N ASP A 39 -30.79 -4.93 18.66
CA ASP A 39 -31.07 -6.30 19.11
C ASP A 39 -31.07 -7.43 18.09
N VAL A 40 -30.08 -8.34 18.23
CA VAL A 40 -30.27 -9.79 18.49
C VAL A 40 -28.95 -10.40 19.03
N GLU A 41 -29.07 -11.14 20.14
CA GLU A 41 -28.05 -11.91 20.87
C GLU A 41 -27.81 -13.34 20.30
N GLY A 42 -26.64 -13.94 20.62
CA GLY A 42 -26.60 -15.39 20.91
C GLY A 42 -25.44 -16.25 20.34
N ASN A 43 -24.46 -16.54 21.19
CA ASN A 43 -23.68 -17.80 21.34
C ASN A 43 -22.42 -18.16 20.51
N ASN A 44 -21.32 -18.31 21.29
CA ASN A 44 -20.26 -19.34 21.28
C ASN A 44 -18.84 -19.08 20.69
N SER A 45 -17.86 -19.51 21.51
CA SER A 45 -16.45 -19.88 21.24
C SER A 45 -15.41 -18.77 21.06
N SER A 46 -14.40 -18.75 21.94
CA SER A 46 -13.25 -17.85 22.19
C SER A 46 -12.68 -16.95 21.07
N HIS A 47 -12.85 -17.26 19.79
CA HIS A 47 -12.64 -16.30 18.69
C HIS A 47 -13.73 -15.20 18.71
N SER A 48 -14.92 -15.58 19.16
CA SER A 48 -16.07 -14.76 19.49
C SER A 48 -15.80 -13.83 20.67
N LEU A 49 -14.87 -14.10 21.60
CA LEU A 49 -14.57 -13.11 22.65
C LEU A 49 -13.82 -11.88 22.10
N MET A 50 -12.95 -12.06 21.10
CA MET A 50 -12.40 -10.90 20.37
C MET A 50 -13.48 -10.20 19.53
N LEU A 51 -14.38 -10.95 18.89
CA LEU A 51 -15.50 -10.41 18.09
C LEU A 51 -16.68 -9.85 18.92
N GLN A 52 -16.89 -10.27 20.16
CA GLN A 52 -17.92 -9.73 21.06
C GLN A 52 -17.41 -8.49 21.77
N SER A 53 -16.09 -8.42 22.06
CA SER A 53 -15.46 -7.14 22.39
C SER A 53 -15.63 -6.13 21.25
N LEU A 54 -15.68 -6.59 20.00
CA LEU A 54 -15.99 -5.76 18.84
C LEU A 54 -17.43 -5.24 18.89
N HIS A 55 -18.43 -6.01 19.32
CA HIS A 55 -19.82 -5.52 19.39
C HIS A 55 -20.16 -4.64 20.59
N GLN A 56 -19.63 -4.90 21.79
CA GLN A 56 -19.95 -4.08 22.97
C GLN A 56 -19.11 -2.78 23.07
N LYS A 57 -17.89 -2.74 22.52
CA LYS A 57 -17.12 -1.48 22.44
C LYS A 57 -17.38 -0.68 21.17
N ASP A 58 -18.02 -1.29 20.17
CA ASP A 58 -18.38 -0.62 18.92
C ASP A 58 -19.25 0.63 19.16
N VAL A 59 -20.12 0.64 20.17
CA VAL A 59 -21.05 1.78 20.37
C VAL A 59 -20.31 3.07 20.73
N ASN A 60 -19.18 2.99 21.45
CA ASN A 60 -18.44 4.18 21.90
C ASN A 60 -17.31 4.61 20.95
N GLU A 61 -16.77 3.72 20.12
CA GLU A 61 -15.74 4.07 19.12
C GLU A 61 -16.29 4.24 17.68
N ARG A 62 -17.57 3.90 17.40
CA ARG A 62 -18.22 4.09 16.09
C ARG A 62 -18.47 5.52 15.65
N ARG A 63 -18.10 6.54 16.44
CA ARG A 63 -17.90 7.88 15.87
C ARG A 63 -16.61 7.94 15.06
N LEU A 64 -16.41 6.97 14.15
CA LEU A 64 -15.69 7.25 12.92
C LEU A 64 -16.35 8.51 12.35
N PRO A 65 -15.59 9.53 11.94
CA PRO A 65 -16.22 10.68 11.32
C PRO A 65 -16.81 10.22 10.00
N GLU A 66 -18.09 9.83 10.02
CA GLU A 66 -18.88 9.60 8.82
C GLU A 66 -18.82 10.84 7.93
N ASN A 67 -18.64 12.01 8.56
CA ASN A 67 -18.37 13.33 7.99
C ASN A 67 -16.88 13.62 7.73
N CYS A 68 -16.03 12.61 7.51
CA CYS A 68 -14.65 12.84 7.08
C CYS A 68 -14.69 13.58 5.73
N ARG A 69 -14.28 14.85 5.74
CA ARG A 69 -14.36 15.80 4.61
C ARG A 69 -13.79 15.22 3.32
N ASP A 70 -12.75 14.41 3.43
CA ASP A 70 -12.05 13.79 2.31
C ASP A 70 -12.88 12.70 1.62
N ARG A 71 -13.73 11.96 2.34
CA ARG A 71 -14.58 10.91 1.75
C ARG A 71 -15.47 11.50 0.66
N TYR A 72 -16.05 12.66 0.92
CA TYR A 72 -16.90 13.36 -0.06
C TYR A 72 -16.11 13.69 -1.33
N VAL A 73 -14.91 14.25 -1.17
CA VAL A 73 -14.06 14.65 -2.30
C VAL A 73 -13.59 13.42 -3.09
N ILE A 74 -13.16 12.36 -2.40
CA ILE A 74 -12.72 11.10 -3.01
C ILE A 74 -13.86 10.47 -3.81
N ARG A 75 -15.07 10.37 -3.25
CA ARG A 75 -16.24 9.83 -3.96
C ARG A 75 -16.58 10.64 -5.21
N ARG A 76 -16.40 11.97 -5.16
CA ARG A 76 -16.61 12.83 -6.31
C ARG A 76 -15.53 12.67 -7.38
N LEU A 77 -14.26 12.58 -6.98
CA LEU A 77 -13.15 12.34 -7.90
C LEU A 77 -13.27 10.97 -8.57
N ALA A 78 -13.68 9.94 -7.82
CA ALA A 78 -13.94 8.60 -8.35
C ALA A 78 -15.04 8.58 -9.42
N LYS A 79 -16.01 9.51 -9.36
CA LYS A 79 -17.09 9.68 -10.35
C LYS A 79 -16.73 10.61 -11.52
N SER A 80 -15.57 11.26 -11.48
CA SER A 80 -15.12 12.12 -12.58
C SER A 80 -14.63 11.28 -13.76
N SER A 81 -14.61 11.86 -14.97
CA SER A 81 -14.20 11.18 -16.21
C SER A 81 -12.84 10.50 -16.10
N ASP A 82 -11.91 11.14 -15.39
CA ASP A 82 -10.52 10.69 -15.29
C ASP A 82 -10.30 9.76 -14.08
N GLY A 83 -11.34 9.50 -13.28
CA GLY A 83 -11.23 8.79 -12.00
C GLY A 83 -10.26 9.47 -11.02
N ILE A 84 -9.75 8.72 -10.04
CA ILE A 84 -8.71 9.22 -9.13
C ILE A 84 -7.35 9.12 -9.83
N THR A 85 -6.66 10.25 -10.00
CA THR A 85 -5.37 10.33 -10.69
C THR A 85 -4.19 10.19 -9.74
N ILE A 86 -2.98 10.01 -10.30
CA ILE A 86 -1.72 9.97 -9.55
C ILE A 86 -1.55 11.25 -8.71
N THR A 87 -1.83 12.42 -9.30
CA THR A 87 -1.74 13.72 -8.63
C THR A 87 -2.73 13.85 -7.46
N ASP A 88 -3.92 13.24 -7.56
CA ASP A 88 -4.89 13.24 -6.46
C ASP A 88 -4.38 12.39 -5.29
N LEU A 89 -3.83 11.21 -5.57
CA LEU A 89 -3.24 10.35 -4.54
C LEU A 89 -2.06 11.03 -3.85
N GLU A 90 -1.18 11.68 -4.62
CA GLU A 90 -0.05 12.40 -4.05
C GLU A 90 -0.51 13.55 -3.15
N LEU A 91 -1.53 14.31 -3.58
CA LEU A 91 -2.10 15.40 -2.78
C LEU A 91 -2.79 14.88 -1.52
N LEU A 92 -3.56 13.79 -1.63
CA LEU A 92 -4.17 13.10 -0.49
C LEU A 92 -3.12 12.72 0.55
N ARG A 93 -2.05 12.05 0.11
CA ARG A 93 -0.94 11.64 0.96
C ARG A 93 -0.34 12.83 1.71
N LYS A 94 0.02 13.88 0.98
CA LYS A 94 0.59 15.12 1.57
C LYS A 94 -0.37 15.74 2.58
N THR A 95 -1.65 15.83 2.24
CA THR A 95 -2.70 16.42 3.08
C THR A 95 -2.94 15.62 4.36
N PHE A 96 -2.94 14.29 4.30
CA PHE A 96 -3.07 13.44 5.48
C PHE A 96 -1.86 13.57 6.40
N MET A 97 -0.65 13.54 5.83
CA MET A 97 0.60 13.70 6.59
C MET A 97 0.69 15.06 7.27
N GLU A 98 0.38 16.14 6.56
CA GLU A 98 0.41 17.50 7.10
C GLU A 98 -0.57 17.66 8.26
N ARG A 99 -1.82 17.24 8.09
CA ARG A 99 -2.82 17.31 9.18
C ARG A 99 -2.40 16.51 10.40
N PHE A 100 -1.95 15.28 10.20
CA PHE A 100 -1.48 14.42 11.28
C PHE A 100 -0.30 15.04 12.05
N ASN A 101 0.65 15.65 11.33
CA ASN A 101 1.82 16.30 11.93
C ASN A 101 1.45 17.60 12.67
N ASN A 102 0.40 18.30 12.21
CA ASN A 102 -0.09 19.52 12.86
C ASN A 102 -0.91 19.24 14.14
N CYS A 103 -1.30 17.99 14.40
CA CYS A 103 -1.96 17.60 15.64
C CYS A 103 -1.01 17.71 16.83
N LYS A 104 -1.47 18.39 17.89
CA LYS A 104 -0.70 18.59 19.13
C LYS A 104 -0.94 17.47 20.14
N LYS A 105 -2.15 16.94 20.17
CA LYS A 105 -2.54 15.88 21.12
C LYS A 105 -2.52 14.50 20.46
N HIS A 106 -2.27 13.47 21.26
CA HIS A 106 -2.32 12.08 20.79
C HIS A 106 -3.72 11.70 20.29
N SER A 107 -4.78 12.12 20.98
CA SER A 107 -6.17 11.89 20.57
C SER A 107 -6.50 12.49 19.20
N GLU A 108 -5.98 13.70 18.91
CA GLU A 108 -6.12 14.34 17.60
C GLU A 108 -5.40 13.54 16.51
N ARG A 109 -4.19 13.05 16.78
CA ARG A 109 -3.44 12.19 15.84
C ARG A 109 -4.19 10.89 15.53
N ILE A 110 -4.76 10.24 16.54
CA ILE A 110 -5.57 9.04 16.33
C ILE A 110 -6.81 9.37 15.50
N TYR A 111 -7.47 10.49 15.77
CA TYR A 111 -8.64 10.92 15.01
C TYR A 111 -8.29 11.19 13.53
N GLU A 112 -7.22 11.93 13.24
CA GLU A 112 -6.77 12.18 11.87
C GLU A 112 -6.32 10.89 11.18
N LEU A 113 -5.66 9.98 11.89
CA LEU A 113 -5.29 8.67 11.35
C LEU A 113 -6.52 7.84 10.98
N LYS A 114 -7.51 7.71 11.88
CA LYS A 114 -8.76 6.99 11.59
C LYS A 114 -9.50 7.63 10.42
N SER A 115 -9.53 8.96 10.36
CA SER A 115 -10.09 9.70 9.23
C SER A 115 -9.39 9.39 7.90
N ALA A 116 -8.05 9.39 7.89
CA ALA A 116 -7.26 9.08 6.72
C ALA A 116 -7.45 7.63 6.26
N ILE A 117 -7.53 6.67 7.19
CA ILE A 117 -7.85 5.27 6.88
C ILE A 117 -9.25 5.16 6.27
N CYS A 118 -10.26 5.78 6.88
CA CYS A 118 -11.62 5.79 6.35
C CYS A 118 -11.70 6.40 4.95
N ALA A 119 -11.00 7.51 4.70
CA ALA A 119 -10.93 8.14 3.39
C ALA A 119 -10.20 7.24 2.37
N THR A 120 -9.09 6.63 2.76
CA THR A 120 -8.32 5.71 1.91
C THR A 120 -9.13 4.47 1.55
N ASN A 121 -9.98 3.97 2.45
CA ASN A 121 -10.87 2.83 2.21
C ASN A 121 -11.94 3.11 1.12
N GLU A 122 -12.23 4.37 0.82
CA GLU A 122 -13.15 4.73 -0.28
C GLU A 122 -12.47 4.69 -1.66
N ILE A 123 -11.14 4.62 -1.71
CA ILE A 123 -10.38 4.58 -2.96
C ILE A 123 -10.42 3.16 -3.51
N GLN A 124 -11.16 2.96 -4.60
CA GLN A 124 -11.13 1.69 -5.32
C GLN A 124 -9.84 1.55 -6.12
N ILE A 125 -9.21 0.37 -6.07
CA ILE A 125 -8.02 0.07 -6.86
C ILE A 125 -8.48 -0.18 -8.31
N CYS A 126 -8.34 0.84 -9.16
CA CYS A 126 -8.87 0.82 -10.52
C CYS A 126 -7.81 0.98 -11.62
N SER A 127 -6.54 1.14 -11.27
CA SER A 127 -5.47 1.40 -12.24
C SER A 127 -4.39 0.32 -12.21
N ARG A 128 -3.99 -0.15 -13.40
CA ARG A 128 -2.78 -0.97 -13.62
C ARG A 128 -1.50 -0.12 -13.70
N ASN A 129 -1.61 1.21 -13.66
CA ASN A 129 -0.45 2.08 -13.77
C ASN A 129 0.47 1.91 -12.54
N PRO A 130 1.76 1.53 -12.73
CA PRO A 130 2.71 1.34 -11.62
C PRO A 130 2.89 2.58 -10.75
N GLN A 131 2.84 3.79 -11.34
CA GLN A 131 2.97 5.04 -10.59
C GLN A 131 1.74 5.30 -9.73
N TRP A 132 0.54 4.96 -10.24
CA TRP A 132 -0.70 5.05 -9.46
C TRP A 132 -0.66 4.11 -8.27
N LEU A 133 -0.31 2.83 -8.51
CA LEU A 133 -0.19 1.81 -7.46
C LEU A 133 0.86 2.20 -6.43
N THR A 134 1.98 2.77 -6.86
CA THR A 134 3.05 3.26 -5.98
C THR A 134 2.54 4.39 -5.06
N GLN A 135 1.83 5.39 -5.60
CA GLN A 135 1.27 6.46 -4.75
C GLN A 135 0.22 5.92 -3.77
N TYR A 136 -0.61 4.97 -4.21
CA TYR A 136 -1.59 4.33 -3.34
C TYR A 136 -0.91 3.52 -2.22
N GLN A 137 0.13 2.75 -2.54
CA GLN A 137 0.94 2.00 -1.57
C GLN A 137 1.63 2.92 -0.57
N TYR A 138 2.09 4.11 -0.97
CA TYR A 138 2.64 5.09 -0.03
C TYR A 138 1.60 5.60 0.97
N ILE A 139 0.35 5.82 0.54
CA ILE A 139 -0.73 6.19 1.47
C ILE A 139 -0.99 5.03 2.42
N LEU A 140 -1.13 3.80 1.91
CA LEU A 140 -1.37 2.62 2.74
C LEU A 140 -0.25 2.43 3.75
N ASN A 141 1.01 2.36 3.32
CA ASN A 141 2.12 2.16 4.25
C ASN A 141 2.16 3.27 5.30
N TRP A 142 1.99 4.54 4.90
CA TRP A 142 1.98 5.61 5.89
C TRP A 142 0.87 5.42 6.94
N CYS A 143 -0.39 5.23 6.50
CA CYS A 143 -1.54 5.01 7.40
C CYS A 143 -1.30 3.79 8.30
N TYR A 144 -0.98 2.65 7.70
CA TYR A 144 -0.92 1.38 8.42
C TYR A 144 0.33 1.29 9.30
N CYS A 145 1.46 1.93 8.96
CA CYS A 145 2.61 2.07 9.86
C CYS A 145 2.30 2.90 11.12
N GLN A 146 1.28 3.77 11.09
CA GLN A 146 0.85 4.52 12.27
C GLN A 146 -0.07 3.71 13.19
N MET A 147 -0.52 2.50 12.83
CA MET A 147 -1.43 1.70 13.67
C MET A 147 -0.85 1.35 15.04
N ARG A 148 0.47 1.42 15.21
CA ARG A 148 1.12 1.20 16.51
C ARG A 148 0.64 2.18 17.59
N PHE A 149 0.12 3.33 17.18
CA PHE A 149 -0.45 4.33 18.07
C PHE A 149 -1.86 3.98 18.55
N ILE A 150 -2.54 3.04 17.89
CA ILE A 150 -3.87 2.57 18.29
C ILE A 150 -3.68 1.55 19.42
N SER A 151 -4.14 1.88 20.63
CA SER A 151 -3.92 1.04 21.82
C SER A 151 -4.68 -0.28 21.77
N ASN A 152 -5.88 -0.31 21.16
CA ASN A 152 -6.75 -1.48 21.10
C ASN A 152 -6.19 -2.58 20.15
N PRO A 153 -5.80 -3.77 20.65
CA PRO A 153 -5.27 -4.85 19.81
C PRO A 153 -6.28 -5.40 18.79
N ALA A 154 -7.57 -5.45 19.15
CA ALA A 154 -8.62 -5.93 18.23
C ALA A 154 -8.81 -4.96 17.06
N GLU A 155 -8.73 -3.65 17.33
CA GLU A 155 -8.75 -2.64 16.27
C GLU A 155 -7.53 -2.75 15.37
N ARG A 156 -6.34 -3.00 15.93
CA ARG A 156 -5.13 -3.24 15.13
C ARG A 156 -5.28 -4.48 14.23
N LEU A 157 -5.81 -5.58 14.75
CA LEU A 157 -6.07 -6.79 13.94
C LEU A 157 -7.04 -6.49 12.79
N ARG A 158 -8.17 -5.82 13.08
CA ARG A 158 -9.15 -5.43 12.05
C ARG A 158 -8.50 -4.60 10.94
N LEU A 159 -7.71 -3.59 11.30
CA LEU A 159 -7.00 -2.75 10.35
C LEU A 159 -5.94 -3.53 9.56
N PHE A 160 -5.22 -4.46 10.19
CA PHE A 160 -4.26 -5.34 9.49
C PHE A 160 -4.96 -6.18 8.40
N LEU A 161 -6.12 -6.77 8.72
CA LEU A 161 -6.92 -7.52 7.74
C LEU A 161 -7.42 -6.63 6.59
N GLU A 162 -7.81 -5.39 6.87
CA GLU A 162 -8.23 -4.44 5.84
C GLU A 162 -7.09 -4.05 4.88
N VAL A 163 -5.86 -3.87 5.37
CA VAL A 163 -4.72 -3.59 4.48
C VAL A 163 -4.31 -4.83 3.71
N LYS A 164 -4.36 -6.02 4.34
CA LYS A 164 -4.12 -7.29 3.67
C LYS A 164 -5.04 -7.47 2.45
N GLU A 165 -6.32 -7.20 2.60
CA GLU A 165 -7.30 -7.28 1.51
C GLU A 165 -6.97 -6.32 0.36
N LYS A 166 -6.48 -5.12 0.67
CA LYS A 166 -6.04 -4.17 -0.37
C LYS A 166 -4.80 -4.66 -1.10
N TYR A 167 -3.83 -5.24 -0.39
CA TYR A 167 -2.64 -5.82 -1.01
C TYR A 167 -2.99 -7.04 -1.87
N ARG A 168 -3.92 -7.90 -1.44
CA ARG A 168 -4.45 -8.99 -2.27
C ARG A 168 -4.95 -8.48 -3.62
N LYS A 169 -5.84 -7.48 -3.61
CA LYS A 169 -6.36 -6.84 -4.83
C LYS A 169 -5.26 -6.22 -5.69
N MET A 170 -4.26 -5.57 -5.08
CA MET A 170 -3.11 -5.03 -5.82
C MET A 170 -2.30 -6.15 -6.49
N PHE A 171 -2.05 -7.26 -5.79
CA PHE A 171 -1.31 -8.40 -6.35
C PHE A 171 -2.08 -9.09 -7.47
N GLU A 172 -3.42 -9.16 -7.39
CA GLU A 172 -4.25 -9.64 -8.49
C GLU A 172 -4.11 -8.78 -9.75
N ILE A 173 -4.10 -7.46 -9.60
CA ILE A 173 -3.92 -6.51 -10.71
C ILE A 173 -2.50 -6.60 -11.30
N LEU A 174 -1.51 -6.93 -10.48
CA LEU A 174 -0.11 -7.10 -10.86
C LEU A 174 0.23 -8.52 -11.35
N ARG A 175 -0.76 -9.39 -11.55
CA ARG A 175 -0.53 -10.79 -11.94
C ARG A 175 0.24 -10.90 -13.26
N ASP A 176 -0.12 -10.08 -14.25
CA ASP A 176 0.47 -10.09 -15.59
C ASP A 176 1.71 -9.19 -15.71
N VAL A 177 2.17 -8.61 -14.59
CA VAL A 177 3.37 -7.77 -14.54
C VAL A 177 4.58 -8.65 -14.26
N ASP A 178 5.67 -8.39 -14.98
CA ASP A 178 6.98 -9.02 -14.77
C ASP A 178 7.34 -9.11 -13.28
N ASP A 179 7.80 -10.28 -12.84
CA ASP A 179 8.02 -10.59 -11.43
C ASP A 179 9.00 -9.62 -10.77
N ALA A 180 10.02 -9.18 -11.51
CA ALA A 180 11.01 -8.26 -11.00
C ALA A 180 10.48 -6.81 -10.92
N ASN A 181 9.46 -6.45 -11.71
CA ASN A 181 8.83 -5.13 -11.69
C ASN A 181 7.78 -4.97 -10.58
N LYS A 182 7.14 -6.06 -10.13
CA LYS A 182 6.21 -6.02 -8.99
C LYS A 182 6.88 -6.13 -7.61
N LEU A 183 8.20 -6.34 -7.56
CA LEU A 183 8.98 -6.45 -6.31
C LEU A 183 8.78 -5.29 -5.33
N SER A 184 8.60 -4.06 -5.81
CA SER A 184 8.38 -2.90 -4.93
C SER A 184 7.09 -3.03 -4.11
N SER A 185 6.03 -3.57 -4.71
CA SER A 185 4.75 -3.83 -4.04
C SER A 185 4.89 -4.91 -2.97
N TYR A 186 5.63 -5.98 -3.24
CA TYR A 186 5.93 -7.01 -2.24
C TYR A 186 6.88 -6.52 -1.15
N LEU A 187 7.82 -5.62 -1.46
CA LEU A 187 8.66 -4.98 -0.45
C LEU A 187 7.80 -4.20 0.55
N HIS A 188 6.89 -3.38 0.05
CA HIS A 188 5.96 -2.62 0.88
C HIS A 188 5.08 -3.51 1.76
N TRP A 189 4.54 -4.60 1.20
CA TRP A 189 3.80 -5.58 1.98
C TRP A 189 4.66 -6.26 3.05
N SER A 190 5.87 -6.71 2.69
CA SER A 190 6.79 -7.37 3.61
C SER A 190 7.20 -6.47 4.79
N GLN A 191 7.31 -5.16 4.57
CA GLN A 191 7.58 -4.17 5.62
C GLN A 191 6.42 -4.11 6.63
N LEU A 192 5.17 -4.10 6.15
CA LEU A 192 4.00 -4.17 7.02
C LEU A 192 3.91 -5.51 7.76
N CYS A 193 4.22 -6.63 7.09
CA CYS A 193 4.27 -7.93 7.75
C CYS A 193 5.31 -7.95 8.88
N TYR A 194 6.52 -7.44 8.64
CA TYR A 194 7.52 -7.36 9.70
C TYR A 194 7.07 -6.44 10.85
N GLN A 195 6.52 -5.27 10.52
CA GLN A 195 6.11 -4.29 11.53
C GLN A 195 4.95 -4.80 12.41
N TYR A 196 4.06 -5.62 11.86
CA TYR A 196 2.90 -6.19 12.54
C TYR A 196 2.98 -7.71 12.61
N ALA A 197 4.17 -8.25 12.84
CA ALA A 197 4.44 -9.68 12.77
C ALA A 197 3.60 -10.51 13.75
N GLU A 198 3.10 -9.91 14.83
CA GLU A 198 2.15 -10.54 15.75
C GLU A 198 0.75 -10.80 15.14
N LEU A 199 0.41 -10.12 14.04
CA LEU A 199 -0.87 -10.22 13.34
C LEU A 199 -0.75 -11.00 12.01
N VAL A 200 0.46 -11.28 11.56
CA VAL A 200 0.74 -11.92 10.28
C VAL A 200 0.34 -13.38 10.29
N ASP A 201 -0.29 -13.83 9.19
CA ASP A 201 -0.57 -15.23 8.93
C ASP A 201 0.34 -15.82 7.86
N ARG A 202 0.29 -17.16 7.71
CA ARG A 202 1.13 -17.89 6.76
C ARG A 202 0.88 -17.47 5.30
N GLU A 203 -0.37 -17.18 4.94
CA GLU A 203 -0.72 -16.69 3.60
C GLU A 203 -0.01 -15.36 3.27
N SER A 204 0.03 -14.43 4.23
CA SER A 204 0.68 -13.14 4.05
C SER A 204 2.18 -13.26 3.76
N LEU A 205 2.85 -14.23 4.40
CA LEU A 205 4.26 -14.52 4.17
C LEU A 205 4.49 -15.31 2.88
N SER A 206 3.59 -16.24 2.52
CA SER A 206 3.73 -17.04 1.29
C SER A 206 3.74 -16.14 0.05
N TRP A 207 2.93 -15.08 0.02
CA TRP A 207 2.96 -14.07 -1.05
C TRP A 207 4.35 -13.46 -1.25
N CYS A 208 5.06 -13.15 -0.16
CA CYS A 208 6.42 -12.60 -0.24
C CYS A 208 7.44 -13.65 -0.70
N ILE A 209 7.32 -14.88 -0.21
CA ILE A 209 8.22 -15.99 -0.56
C ILE A 209 8.10 -16.34 -2.04
N GLU A 210 6.87 -16.48 -2.54
CA GLU A 210 6.57 -16.74 -3.96
C GLU A 210 7.13 -15.63 -4.85
N ALA A 211 6.91 -14.36 -4.49
CA ALA A 211 7.46 -13.23 -5.23
C ALA A 211 9.00 -13.25 -5.29
N VAL A 212 9.66 -13.61 -4.19
CA VAL A 212 11.13 -13.76 -4.15
C VAL A 212 11.60 -14.89 -5.07
N ILE A 213 10.94 -16.06 -5.03
CA ILE A 213 11.30 -17.21 -5.87
C ILE A 213 11.16 -16.84 -7.35
N ASN A 214 10.01 -16.27 -7.73
CA ASN A 214 9.75 -15.92 -9.12
C ASN A 214 10.72 -14.83 -9.63
N ALA A 215 10.98 -13.80 -8.82
CA ALA A 215 11.93 -12.76 -9.19
C ALA A 215 13.38 -13.28 -9.27
N LYS A 216 13.79 -14.21 -8.40
CA LYS A 216 15.10 -14.88 -8.53
C LYS A 216 15.20 -15.66 -9.84
N ASN A 217 14.17 -16.44 -10.16
CA ASN A 217 14.14 -17.19 -11.42
C ASN A 217 14.27 -16.25 -12.63
N ALA A 218 13.52 -15.15 -12.65
CA ALA A 218 13.59 -14.16 -13.72
C ALA A 218 14.97 -13.47 -13.83
N LEU A 219 15.62 -13.14 -12.70
CA LEU A 219 16.88 -12.37 -12.71
C LEU A 219 18.15 -13.21 -12.88
N PHE A 220 18.11 -14.49 -12.51
CA PHE A 220 19.28 -15.37 -12.53
C PHE A 220 19.24 -16.39 -13.68
N ILE A 221 18.08 -16.91 -14.07
CA ILE A 221 17.97 -17.90 -15.15
C ILE A 221 18.18 -17.21 -16.51
N SER A 222 17.61 -16.03 -16.74
CA SER A 222 17.78 -15.29 -18.00
C SER A 222 19.23 -14.89 -18.28
N SER A 223 20.07 -14.76 -17.25
CA SER A 223 21.51 -14.49 -17.42
C SER A 223 22.35 -15.72 -17.78
N SER A 224 21.87 -16.95 -17.52
CA SER A 224 22.66 -18.16 -17.79
C SER A 224 22.77 -18.46 -19.30
N SER A 225 21.81 -18.01 -20.11
CA SER A 225 21.84 -18.20 -21.57
C SER A 225 22.83 -17.31 -22.32
N ARG A 226 23.63 -16.47 -21.65
CA ARG A 226 24.67 -15.64 -22.27
C ARG A 226 26.09 -16.19 -22.16
N SER A 227 26.27 -17.40 -21.62
CA SER A 227 27.57 -18.09 -21.63
C SER A 227 27.62 -19.21 -22.67
N SER A 228 27.37 -18.87 -23.94
CA SER A 228 27.74 -19.74 -25.07
C SER A 228 29.13 -19.36 -25.57
N THR A 229 30.13 -20.04 -24.99
CA THR A 229 31.37 -20.52 -25.64
C THR A 229 32.08 -19.56 -26.61
N ILE A 230 32.99 -18.72 -26.08
CA ILE A 230 34.24 -18.41 -26.80
C ILE A 230 35.14 -19.64 -26.64
N SER A 231 34.97 -20.58 -27.56
CA SER A 231 35.86 -21.71 -27.78
C SER A 231 36.01 -21.85 -29.29
N GLY A 232 37.14 -21.39 -29.83
CA GLY A 232 37.42 -21.54 -31.26
C GLY A 232 38.47 -20.56 -31.77
N LYS A 233 39.73 -20.86 -31.49
CA LYS A 233 40.92 -20.41 -32.23
C LYS A 233 40.64 -20.17 -33.72
N THR A 234 41.11 -19.07 -34.30
CA THR A 234 42.16 -19.13 -35.34
C THR A 234 42.77 -17.76 -35.57
N ASP A 235 44.10 -17.72 -35.51
CA ASP A 235 44.94 -16.63 -35.97
C ASP A 235 44.66 -16.34 -37.45
N CYS A 236 44.25 -15.11 -37.77
CA CYS A 236 44.32 -14.59 -39.14
C CYS A 236 44.74 -13.12 -39.10
N SER A 237 46.05 -12.97 -39.22
CA SER A 237 46.82 -11.84 -39.72
C SER A 237 46.05 -10.74 -40.47
N ARG A 238 46.19 -9.51 -39.93
CA ARG A 238 46.67 -8.31 -40.63
C ARG A 238 46.00 -7.97 -41.97
N SER A 239 45.08 -7.00 -41.95
CA SER A 239 45.17 -5.86 -42.89
C SER A 239 44.27 -4.69 -42.51
N ASN A 240 44.92 -3.53 -42.39
CA ASN A 240 44.50 -2.19 -42.78
C ASN A 240 43.23 -1.54 -42.19
N ARG A 241 43.53 -0.58 -41.29
CA ARG A 241 43.20 0.86 -41.44
C ARG A 241 41.83 1.16 -42.07
N SER A 242 40.87 1.49 -41.22
CA SER A 242 39.89 2.53 -41.49
C SER A 242 39.43 3.10 -40.17
N SER A 243 39.81 4.36 -39.94
CA SER A 243 39.41 5.18 -38.81
C SER A 243 37.90 5.46 -38.91
N THR A 244 37.08 4.60 -38.32
CA THR A 244 35.63 4.80 -38.28
C THR A 244 35.22 5.06 -36.83
N SER A 245 35.17 6.35 -36.51
CA SER A 245 34.37 7.00 -35.46
C SER A 245 33.81 6.09 -34.34
N ASN A 246 34.45 6.15 -33.17
CA ASN A 246 34.01 5.57 -31.89
C ASN A 246 32.72 6.21 -31.32
N SER A 247 31.66 6.39 -32.11
CA SER A 247 30.40 6.98 -31.61
C SER A 247 29.33 5.93 -31.23
N ILE A 248 29.61 4.64 -31.38
CA ILE A 248 28.68 3.56 -30.96
C ILE A 248 28.92 3.15 -29.49
N SER A 249 30.07 3.50 -28.90
CA SER A 249 30.47 2.97 -27.58
C SER A 249 29.82 3.65 -26.37
N SER A 250 29.36 4.89 -26.43
CA SER A 250 28.87 5.59 -25.23
C SER A 250 27.44 5.19 -24.85
N ASN A 251 26.55 5.05 -25.82
CA ASN A 251 25.13 4.78 -25.56
C ASN A 251 24.90 3.32 -25.12
N GLU A 252 25.50 2.34 -25.81
CA GLU A 252 25.40 0.93 -25.41
C GLU A 252 26.02 0.68 -24.03
N GLN A 253 27.15 1.32 -23.73
CA GLN A 253 27.77 1.22 -22.42
C GLN A 253 26.89 1.87 -21.33
N MET A 254 26.26 3.01 -21.62
CA MET A 254 25.37 3.68 -20.67
C MET A 254 24.07 2.89 -20.44
N GLU A 255 23.49 2.27 -21.47
CA GLU A 255 22.35 1.35 -21.34
C GLU A 255 22.73 0.07 -20.58
N SER A 256 23.91 -0.48 -20.83
CA SER A 256 24.44 -1.63 -20.08
C SER A 256 24.64 -1.29 -18.61
N ILE A 257 25.14 -0.10 -18.28
CA ILE A 257 25.29 0.37 -16.90
C ILE A 257 23.91 0.59 -16.26
N GLY A 258 22.96 1.19 -16.98
CA GLY A 258 21.60 1.42 -16.49
C GLY A 258 20.86 0.12 -16.17
N SER A 259 20.93 -0.87 -17.06
CA SER A 259 20.32 -2.19 -16.87
C SER A 259 20.95 -2.98 -15.73
N GLU A 260 22.28 -2.96 -15.59
CA GLU A 260 22.98 -3.60 -14.48
C GLU A 260 22.66 -2.91 -13.14
N ASN A 261 22.56 -1.58 -13.09
CA ASN A 261 22.13 -0.86 -11.90
C ASN A 261 20.70 -1.23 -11.50
N GLN A 262 19.78 -1.31 -12.46
CA GLN A 262 18.40 -1.73 -12.20
C GLN A 262 18.35 -3.17 -11.68
N ARG A 263 19.17 -4.07 -12.22
CA ARG A 263 19.31 -5.45 -11.75
C ARG A 263 19.82 -5.50 -10.31
N ARG A 264 20.83 -4.71 -9.95
CA ARG A 264 21.35 -4.62 -8.57
C ARG A 264 20.30 -4.13 -7.58
N VAL A 265 19.51 -3.11 -7.94
CA VAL A 265 18.38 -2.62 -7.12
C VAL A 265 17.33 -3.71 -6.90
N LYS A 266 17.00 -4.48 -7.94
CA LYS A 266 16.06 -5.61 -7.86
C LYS A 266 16.59 -6.73 -6.95
N ILE A 267 17.88 -7.07 -7.05
CA ILE A 267 18.53 -8.05 -6.17
C ILE A 267 18.53 -7.57 -4.71
N ALA A 268 18.86 -6.30 -4.45
CA ALA A 268 18.80 -5.73 -3.11
C ALA A 268 17.38 -5.76 -2.54
N THR A 269 16.37 -5.47 -3.37
CA THR A 269 14.95 -5.54 -3.00
C THR A 269 14.54 -6.95 -2.58
N ILE A 270 14.99 -7.98 -3.31
CA ILE A 270 14.80 -9.38 -2.91
C ILE A 270 15.41 -9.64 -1.53
N GLY A 271 16.65 -9.20 -1.29
CA GLY A 271 17.31 -9.37 0.01
C GLY A 271 16.54 -8.71 1.16
N LEU A 272 15.99 -7.52 0.94
CA LEU A 272 15.15 -6.81 1.91
C LEU A 272 13.86 -7.57 2.23
N ILE A 273 13.17 -8.09 1.20
CA ILE A 273 11.95 -8.90 1.39
C ILE A 273 12.28 -10.15 2.22
N GLN A 274 13.33 -10.88 1.86
CA GLN A 274 13.76 -12.08 2.60
C GLN A 274 14.08 -11.75 4.06
N SER A 275 14.77 -10.64 4.32
CA SER A 275 15.06 -10.18 5.67
C SER A 275 13.79 -9.88 6.47
N ASN A 276 12.80 -9.21 5.85
CA ASN A 276 11.53 -8.91 6.50
C ASN A 276 10.72 -10.18 6.81
N VAL A 277 10.67 -11.14 5.89
CA VAL A 277 10.01 -12.44 6.10
C VAL A 277 10.65 -13.18 7.28
N LEU A 278 11.97 -13.34 7.30
CA LEU A 278 12.68 -14.00 8.39
C LEU A 278 12.43 -13.34 9.75
N LYS A 279 12.43 -12.00 9.79
CA LYS A 279 12.11 -11.27 11.02
C LYS A 279 10.68 -11.50 11.48
N ALA A 280 9.72 -11.52 10.56
CA ALA A 280 8.32 -11.80 10.89
C ALA A 280 8.13 -13.23 11.41
N GLU A 281 8.77 -14.22 10.78
CA GLU A 281 8.74 -15.63 11.22
C GLU A 281 9.35 -15.81 12.62
N ASN A 282 10.45 -15.12 12.92
CA ASN A 282 11.07 -15.16 14.24
C ASN A 282 10.13 -14.63 15.33
N VAL A 283 9.42 -13.54 15.07
CA VAL A 283 8.41 -13.01 16.00
C VAL A 283 7.29 -14.04 16.20
N TYR A 284 6.78 -14.63 15.12
CA TYR A 284 5.75 -15.66 15.19
C TYR A 284 6.18 -16.88 16.02
N ALA A 285 7.41 -17.37 15.81
CA ALA A 285 7.98 -18.47 16.58
C ALA A 285 8.14 -18.13 18.09
N CYS A 286 8.59 -16.90 18.40
CA CYS A 286 8.66 -16.41 19.77
C CYS A 286 7.28 -16.34 20.44
N CYS A 287 6.25 -15.85 19.74
CA CYS A 287 4.88 -15.81 20.23
C CYS A 287 4.34 -17.22 20.54
N LEU A 288 4.59 -18.20 19.66
CA LEU A 288 4.22 -19.59 19.90
C LEU A 288 4.92 -20.19 21.12
N LYS A 289 6.23 -19.97 21.27
CA LYS A 289 7.00 -20.45 22.44
C LYS A 289 6.47 -19.88 23.75
N ASN A 290 6.11 -18.59 23.76
CA ASN A 290 5.53 -17.95 24.94
C ASN A 290 4.14 -18.52 25.29
N ARG A 291 3.33 -18.84 24.28
CA ARG A 291 2.03 -19.51 24.51
C ARG A 291 2.19 -20.91 25.06
N LEU A 292 3.16 -21.68 24.57
CA LEU A 292 3.45 -23.03 25.10
C LEU A 292 3.93 -22.99 26.55
N LYS A 293 4.77 -22.02 26.93
CA LYS A 293 5.20 -21.83 28.33
C LYS A 293 4.08 -21.46 29.31
N ILE A 294 2.95 -20.95 28.83
CA ILE A 294 1.79 -20.63 29.67
C ILE A 294 0.89 -21.87 29.84
N VAL A 295 0.97 -22.82 28.91
CA VAL A 295 0.15 -24.04 28.92
C VAL A 295 0.83 -25.18 29.71
N LEU A 296 2.16 -25.21 29.73
CA LEU A 296 2.97 -26.15 30.53
C LEU A 296 3.22 -25.61 31.94
#